data_AF-A0A6P7H4S5-F1
#
_entry.id   AF-A0A6P7H4S5-F1
#
_cell.length_a   1.000
_cell.length_b   1.000
_cell.length_c   1.000
_cell.angle_alpha   90.00
_cell.angle_beta   90.00
_cell.angle_gamma   90.00
#
_symmetry.space_group_name_H-M   'P 1'
#
loop_
_entity.id
_entity.type
_entity.pdbx_description
1 polymer ?
#
loop_
_entity_poly.entity_id
_entity_poly.type
_entity_poly.pdbx_seq_one_letter_code
_entity_poly.pdbx_strand_id
1 'polypeptide(L)'
;MEEIIIYHENDVQEASAIVKTVDYVVWTTNQTKVLIYLYRKYKPKVGTLQIRNLKKLWELIANEINKNLLLNVSPSHSENKWRVLERGYKKFIDNQNKTGRGRKFFEFKDEIDSIFKKRGNVHPEILASTSKVIKRRLELKKWRILRVQCQ
;
A
#
# COMPACT_ATOMS: atom_id res chain seq x y z
N MET A 1 -60.31 27.09 34.56
CA MET A 1 -58.89 27.15 34.93
C MET A 1 -58.31 25.82 34.53
N GLU A 2 -57.40 25.81 33.57
CA GLU A 2 -56.21 24.96 33.53
C GLU A 2 -55.37 25.40 32.32
N GLU A 3 -54.06 25.39 32.53
CA GLU A 3 -53.13 26.37 32.01
C GLU A 3 -52.58 26.04 30.62
N ILE A 4 -52.30 27.10 29.86
CA ILE A 4 -51.51 27.06 28.63
C ILE A 4 -50.04 26.89 29.03
N ILE A 5 -49.48 25.70 28.81
CA ILE A 5 -48.03 25.50 28.85
C ILE A 5 -47.50 25.76 27.44
N ILE A 6 -46.80 26.89 27.30
CA ILE A 6 -46.20 27.41 26.08
C ILE A 6 -44.95 26.56 25.81
N TYR A 7 -44.94 25.77 24.73
CA TYR A 7 -43.73 25.07 24.32
C TYR A 7 -42.72 26.07 23.75
N HIS A 8 -41.59 26.18 24.43
CA HIS A 8 -40.47 27.04 24.10
C HIS A 8 -39.74 26.53 22.84
N GLU A 9 -39.77 27.33 21.78
CA GLU A 9 -38.89 27.25 20.61
C GLU A 9 -37.43 27.33 21.08
N ASN A 10 -36.71 26.20 21.14
CA ASN A 10 -35.25 26.11 21.04
C ASN A 10 -34.83 24.64 21.25
N ASP A 11 -34.62 23.91 20.15
CA ASP A 11 -33.62 22.80 20.03
C ASP A 11 -33.59 22.23 18.60
N VAL A 12 -33.71 23.11 17.60
CA VAL A 12 -33.73 22.74 16.16
C VAL A 12 -32.32 22.68 15.55
N GLN A 13 -31.21 22.66 16.31
CA GLN A 13 -29.87 22.85 15.70
C GLN A 13 -28.71 21.90 16.08
N GLU A 14 -28.89 20.80 16.83
CA GLU A 14 -27.72 19.95 17.17
C GLU A 14 -27.95 18.43 17.06
N ALA A 15 -28.62 18.00 15.98
CA ALA A 15 -28.73 16.57 15.63
C ALA A 15 -28.32 16.27 14.18
N SER A 16 -27.56 17.15 13.53
CA SER A 16 -26.81 16.81 12.31
C SER A 16 -25.51 16.07 12.63
N ALA A 17 -25.49 15.36 13.77
CA ALA A 17 -24.45 14.41 14.15
C ALA A 17 -24.17 13.50 12.95
N ILE A 18 -23.03 13.81 12.32
CA ILE A 18 -22.56 13.26 11.07
C ILE A 18 -22.52 11.75 11.24
N VAL A 19 -23.55 11.06 10.74
CA VAL A 19 -23.49 9.63 10.50
C VAL A 19 -22.46 9.48 9.39
N LYS A 20 -21.17 9.39 9.78
CA LYS A 20 -20.12 8.89 8.91
C LYS A 20 -20.46 7.43 8.65
N THR A 21 -21.34 7.17 7.68
CA THR A 21 -21.48 5.85 7.10
C THR A 21 -20.09 5.50 6.60
N VAL A 22 -19.41 4.59 7.30
CA VAL A 22 -18.11 4.09 6.88
C VAL A 22 -18.40 3.24 5.66
N ASP A 23 -18.35 3.88 4.49
CA ASP A 23 -18.61 3.22 3.22
C ASP A 23 -17.53 2.16 3.02
N TYR A 24 -17.85 0.91 3.35
CA TYR A 24 -16.90 -0.20 3.34
C TYR A 24 -16.66 -0.60 1.89
N VAL A 25 -15.58 -0.08 1.32
CA VAL A 25 -15.15 -0.46 -0.03
C VAL A 25 -14.61 -1.89 -0.01
N VAL A 26 -15.39 -2.82 -0.57
CA VAL A 26 -14.94 -4.20 -0.84
C VAL A 26 -13.97 -4.18 -2.02
N TRP A 27 -12.72 -4.58 -1.77
CA TRP A 27 -11.69 -4.62 -2.81
C TRP A 27 -11.66 -5.98 -3.51
N THR A 28 -11.96 -6.01 -4.80
CA THR A 28 -11.78 -7.20 -5.65
C THR A 28 -10.30 -7.41 -6.02
N THR A 29 -9.97 -8.60 -6.52
CA THR A 29 -8.62 -8.93 -7.02
C THR A 29 -8.18 -7.95 -8.11
N ASN A 30 -9.05 -7.64 -9.07
CA ASN A 30 -8.73 -6.76 -10.19
C ASN A 30 -8.47 -5.32 -9.71
N GLN A 31 -9.31 -4.80 -8.81
CA GLN A 31 -9.12 -3.48 -8.22
C GLN A 31 -7.79 -3.40 -7.44
N THR A 32 -7.45 -4.47 -6.72
CA THR A 32 -6.19 -4.58 -5.98
C THR A 32 -4.98 -4.60 -6.92
N LYS A 33 -5.05 -5.32 -8.05
CA LYS A 33 -3.99 -5.32 -9.09
C LYS A 33 -3.81 -3.93 -9.69
N VAL A 34 -4.89 -3.23 -10.00
CA VAL A 34 -4.84 -1.85 -10.50
C VAL A 34 -4.17 -0.94 -9.49
N LEU A 35 -4.54 -1.02 -8.21
CA LEU A 35 -3.90 -0.25 -7.14
C LEU A 35 -2.38 -0.48 -7.09
N ILE A 36 -1.94 -1.73 -7.15
CA ILE A 36 -0.51 -2.09 -7.13
C ILE A 36 0.22 -1.53 -8.36
N TYR A 37 -0.39 -1.65 -9.55
CA TYR A 37 0.15 -1.11 -10.79
C TYR A 37 0.32 0.42 -10.73
N LEU A 38 -0.71 1.14 -10.30
CA LEU A 38 -0.70 2.60 -10.19
C LEU A 38 0.35 3.07 -9.17
N TYR A 39 0.44 2.38 -8.04
CA TYR A 39 1.46 2.66 -7.04
C TYR A 39 2.87 2.50 -7.62
N ARG A 40 3.15 1.40 -8.33
CA ARG A 40 4.44 1.17 -8.99
C ARG A 40 4.78 2.29 -9.99
N LYS A 41 3.79 2.78 -10.73
CA LYS A 41 3.94 3.86 -11.73
C LYS A 41 4.24 5.22 -11.09
N TYR A 42 3.54 5.59 -10.03
CA TYR A 42 3.62 6.94 -9.46
C TYR A 42 4.57 7.08 -8.28
N LYS A 43 4.84 6.01 -7.52
CA LYS A 43 5.77 6.05 -6.38
C LYS A 43 7.17 6.60 -6.72
N PRO A 44 7.83 6.26 -7.84
CA PRO A 44 9.14 6.84 -8.17
C PRO A 44 9.09 8.33 -8.57
N LYS A 45 7.91 8.87 -8.89
CA LYS A 45 7.71 10.29 -9.21
C LYS A 45 7.42 11.15 -7.98
N VAL A 46 7.29 10.53 -6.80
CA VAL A 46 7.13 11.24 -5.53
C VAL A 46 8.44 11.97 -5.20
N GLY A 47 8.35 13.27 -4.95
CA GLY A 47 9.49 14.16 -4.78
C GLY A 47 9.83 14.98 -6.04
N THR A 48 9.22 14.66 -7.19
CA THR A 48 9.25 15.52 -8.38
C THR A 48 8.23 16.66 -8.24
N LEU A 49 8.39 17.75 -9.01
CA LEU A 49 7.47 18.89 -9.04
C LEU A 49 5.98 18.49 -9.21
N GLN A 50 5.72 17.40 -9.95
CA GLN A 50 4.37 16.89 -10.20
C GLN A 50 3.71 16.21 -8.98
N ILE A 51 4.49 15.53 -8.13
CA ILE A 51 3.99 14.81 -6.95
C ILE A 51 4.87 15.17 -5.76
N ARG A 52 4.54 16.29 -5.11
CA ARG A 52 5.31 16.78 -3.95
C ARG A 52 5.31 15.80 -2.78
N ASN A 53 4.12 15.29 -2.42
CA ASN A 53 3.92 14.51 -1.18
C ASN A 53 3.19 13.19 -1.44
N LEU A 54 3.30 12.25 -0.50
CA LEU A 54 2.54 10.99 -0.52
C LEU A 54 1.02 11.21 -0.50
N LYS A 55 0.53 12.25 0.17
CA LYS A 55 -0.90 12.62 0.10
C LYS A 55 -1.34 12.84 -1.35
N LYS A 56 -0.53 13.55 -2.15
CA LYS A 56 -0.84 13.82 -3.55
C LYS A 56 -0.79 12.56 -4.41
N LEU A 57 0.15 11.64 -4.11
CA LEU A 57 0.19 10.32 -4.73
C LEU A 57 -1.14 9.58 -4.55
N TRP A 58 -1.68 9.54 -3.33
CA TRP A 58 -2.92 8.84 -3.04
C TRP A 58 -4.15 9.50 -3.68
N GLU A 59 -4.18 10.83 -3.75
CA GLU A 59 -5.21 11.56 -4.50
C GLU A 59 -5.20 11.18 -5.98
N LEU A 60 -4.02 11.13 -6.62
CA LEU A 60 -3.89 10.75 -8.02
C LEU A 60 -4.32 9.29 -8.25
N ILE A 61 -3.91 8.38 -7.38
CA ILE A 61 -4.28 6.96 -7.47
C ILE A 61 -5.80 6.80 -7.34
N ALA A 62 -6.43 7.44 -6.34
CA ALA A 62 -7.88 7.37 -6.16
C ALA A 62 -8.62 7.93 -7.38
N ASN A 63 -8.17 9.06 -7.93
CA ASN A 63 -8.76 9.64 -9.13
C ASN A 63 -8.66 8.71 -10.34
N GLU A 64 -7.52 8.03 -10.54
CA GLU A 64 -7.38 7.06 -11.64
C GLU A 64 -8.22 5.79 -11.42
N ILE A 65 -8.31 5.30 -10.19
CA ILE A 65 -9.18 4.17 -9.86
C ILE A 65 -10.64 4.53 -10.15
N ASN A 66 -11.08 5.70 -9.71
CA ASN A 66 -12.45 6.14 -9.90
C ASN A 66 -12.79 6.32 -11.39
N LYS A 67 -11.83 6.84 -12.18
CA LYS A 67 -11.98 6.96 -13.64
C LYS A 67 -12.01 5.62 -14.37
N ASN A 68 -11.10 4.71 -14.02
CA ASN A 68 -10.91 3.47 -14.77
C ASN A 68 -11.89 2.36 -14.35
N LEU A 69 -12.32 2.35 -13.09
CA LEU A 69 -13.14 1.30 -12.49
C LEU A 69 -14.55 1.78 -12.13
N LEU A 70 -14.87 3.06 -12.39
CA LEU A 70 -16.16 3.69 -12.08
C LEU A 70 -16.57 3.49 -10.60
N LEU A 71 -15.59 3.64 -9.70
CA LEU A 71 -15.78 3.53 -8.25
C LEU A 71 -15.70 4.90 -7.59
N ASN A 72 -16.18 4.99 -6.35
CA ASN A 72 -16.06 6.18 -5.50
C ASN A 72 -15.10 5.92 -4.33
N VAL A 73 -13.83 5.65 -4.64
CA VAL A 73 -12.80 5.40 -3.62
C VAL A 73 -12.16 6.70 -3.18
N SER A 74 -12.12 6.93 -1.86
CA SER A 74 -11.38 8.05 -1.28
C SER A 74 -9.86 7.72 -1.19
N PRO A 75 -8.97 8.73 -1.28
CA PRO A 75 -7.52 8.55 -1.16
C PRO A 75 -7.10 7.77 0.09
N SER A 76 -7.76 8.01 1.22
CA SER A 76 -7.50 7.32 2.49
C SER A 76 -7.79 5.83 2.43
N HIS A 77 -8.82 5.41 1.66
CA HIS A 77 -9.16 3.99 1.49
C HIS A 77 -8.10 3.27 0.65
N SER A 78 -7.60 3.92 -0.40
CA SER A 78 -6.50 3.40 -1.23
C SER A 78 -5.22 3.24 -0.40
N GLU A 79 -4.90 4.23 0.43
CA GLU A 79 -3.74 4.17 1.31
C GLU A 79 -3.87 3.04 2.36
N ASN A 80 -5.03 2.93 3.01
CA ASN A 80 -5.27 1.88 4.00
C ASN A 80 -5.19 0.48 3.38
N LYS A 81 -5.77 0.29 2.19
CA LYS A 81 -5.65 -0.96 1.44
C LYS A 81 -4.19 -1.27 1.14
N TRP A 82 -3.40 -0.29 0.70
CA TRP A 82 -1.97 -0.47 0.48
C TRP A 82 -1.22 -0.89 1.75
N ARG A 83 -1.48 -0.25 2.89
CA ARG A 83 -0.87 -0.63 4.18
C ARG A 83 -1.20 -2.07 4.58
N VAL A 84 -2.43 -2.51 4.34
CA VAL A 84 -2.85 -3.90 4.60
C VAL A 84 -2.07 -4.88 3.71
N LEU A 85 -1.94 -4.57 2.41
CA LEU A 85 -1.16 -5.38 1.47
C LEU A 85 0.31 -5.48 1.90
N GLU A 86 0.91 -4.37 2.30
CA GLU A 86 2.30 -4.33 2.75
C GLU A 86 2.52 -5.20 4.01
N ARG A 87 1.61 -5.11 5.01
CA ARG A 87 1.69 -5.96 6.21
C ARG A 87 1.51 -7.43 5.87
N GLY A 88 0.54 -7.76 5.01
CA GLY A 88 0.30 -9.13 4.54
C GLY A 88 1.52 -9.71 3.83
N TYR A 89 2.16 -8.91 2.98
CA TYR A 89 3.38 -9.31 2.27
C TYR A 89 4.56 -9.56 3.22
N LYS A 90 4.81 -8.67 4.18
CA LYS A 90 5.89 -8.87 5.17
C LYS A 90 5.67 -10.14 5.99
N LYS A 91 4.45 -10.35 6.48
CA LYS A 91 4.05 -11.57 7.20
C LYS A 91 4.22 -12.82 6.33
N PHE A 92 3.92 -12.72 5.04
CA PHE A 92 4.12 -13.80 4.10
C PHE A 92 5.61 -14.18 3.98
N ILE A 93 6.49 -13.21 3.75
CA ILE A 93 7.95 -13.43 3.65
C ILE A 93 8.51 -13.97 4.96
N ASP A 94 8.11 -13.43 6.12
CA ASP A 94 8.56 -13.91 7.43
C ASP A 94 8.18 -15.37 7.67
N ASN A 95 6.96 -15.77 7.30
CA ASN A 95 6.52 -17.16 7.42
C ASN A 95 7.29 -18.10 6.48
N GLN A 96 7.59 -17.67 5.26
CA GLN A 96 8.41 -18.46 4.34
C GLN A 96 9.84 -18.67 4.85
N ASN A 97 10.38 -17.73 5.64
CA ASN A 97 11.74 -17.82 6.20
C ASN A 97 11.82 -18.59 7.52
N LYS A 98 10.75 -18.60 8.35
CA LYS A 98 10.79 -19.12 9.73
C LYS A 98 10.29 -20.56 9.89
N THR A 99 9.44 -21.08 9.00
CA THR A 99 8.75 -22.34 9.25
C THR A 99 8.75 -23.24 8.02
N GLY A 100 9.28 -24.47 8.14
CA GLY A 100 9.17 -25.51 7.10
C GLY A 100 7.75 -26.05 6.88
N ARG A 101 6.73 -25.38 7.43
CA ARG A 101 5.34 -25.80 7.47
C ARG A 101 4.58 -25.16 6.31
N GLY A 102 4.68 -25.78 5.13
CA GLY A 102 3.88 -25.48 3.94
C GLY A 102 4.16 -24.13 3.27
N ARG A 103 4.35 -24.15 1.95
CA ARG A 103 4.40 -22.91 1.15
C ARG A 103 3.01 -22.28 1.19
N LYS A 104 2.90 -21.05 1.72
CA LYS A 104 1.67 -20.27 1.58
C LYS A 104 1.66 -19.65 0.18
N PHE A 105 0.48 -19.48 -0.39
CA PHE A 105 0.33 -18.73 -1.64
C PHE A 105 -0.13 -17.31 -1.29
N PHE A 106 0.50 -16.30 -1.90
CA PHE A 106 0.06 -14.92 -1.82
C PHE A 106 -0.21 -14.43 -3.24
N GLU A 107 -1.46 -14.09 -3.52
CA GLU A 107 -1.98 -13.85 -4.88
C GLU A 107 -1.24 -12.74 -5.62
N PHE A 108 -0.82 -11.69 -4.90
CA PHE A 108 -0.15 -10.52 -5.48
C PHE A 108 1.37 -10.53 -5.24
N LYS A 109 1.95 -11.72 -5.04
CA LYS A 109 3.34 -11.86 -4.62
C LYS A 109 4.27 -11.22 -5.64
N ASP A 110 4.12 -11.55 -6.91
CA ASP A 110 5.11 -11.20 -7.91
C ASP A 110 5.07 -9.70 -8.24
N GLU A 111 3.88 -9.09 -8.24
CA GLU A 111 3.70 -7.66 -8.45
C GLU A 111 4.27 -6.84 -7.29
N ILE A 112 4.01 -7.27 -6.05
CA ILE A 112 4.51 -6.61 -4.84
C ILE A 112 6.03 -6.82 -4.71
N ASP A 113 6.52 -8.03 -4.92
CA ASP A 113 7.93 -8.38 -4.86
C ASP A 113 8.75 -7.57 -5.87
N SER A 114 8.22 -7.30 -7.07
CA SER A 114 8.86 -6.38 -8.03
C SER A 114 9.07 -4.96 -7.49
N ILE A 115 8.21 -4.48 -6.59
CA ILE A 115 8.29 -3.15 -5.99
C ILE A 115 9.28 -3.15 -4.82
N PHE A 116 9.23 -4.21 -3.98
CA PHE A 116 10.02 -4.31 -2.76
C PHE A 116 11.44 -4.86 -2.98
N LYS A 117 11.71 -5.67 -4.01
CA LYS A 117 13.06 -6.17 -4.35
C LYS A 117 14.08 -5.05 -4.58
N LYS A 118 13.63 -3.89 -5.06
CA LYS A 118 14.48 -2.70 -5.22
C LYS A 118 14.84 -2.04 -3.88
N ARG A 119 14.22 -2.45 -2.76
CA ARG A 119 14.40 -1.85 -1.44
C ARG A 119 15.03 -2.89 -0.50
N GLY A 120 16.22 -2.59 0.03
CA GLY A 120 16.92 -3.45 1.01
C GLY A 120 16.16 -3.69 2.33
N ASN A 121 15.05 -2.99 2.57
CA ASN A 121 14.27 -3.09 3.82
C ASN A 121 13.48 -4.40 3.98
N VAL A 122 13.17 -5.12 2.90
CA VAL A 122 12.46 -6.43 2.98
C VAL A 122 13.42 -7.60 2.87
N HIS A 123 14.54 -7.41 2.18
CA HIS A 123 15.64 -8.37 2.10
C HIS A 123 16.90 -7.73 2.67
N PRO A 124 17.04 -7.66 4.00
CA PRO A 124 18.29 -7.19 4.58
C PRO A 124 19.44 -8.09 4.09
N GLU A 125 20.45 -7.45 3.51
CA GLU A 125 21.69 -8.09 3.04
C GLU A 125 22.53 -8.59 4.21
N ILE A 126 22.40 -7.90 5.35
CA ILE A 126 23.11 -8.18 6.58
C ILE A 126 22.08 -8.47 7.67
N LEU A 127 22.03 -9.71 8.13
CA LEU A 127 21.33 -10.07 9.35
C LEU A 127 22.34 -9.95 10.50
N ALA A 128 22.29 -8.84 11.23
CA ALA A 128 23.05 -8.69 12.46
C ALA A 128 22.32 -9.47 13.58
N SER A 129 22.74 -10.70 13.81
CA SER A 129 22.42 -11.45 15.02
C SER A 129 23.53 -11.21 16.05
N THR A 130 23.19 -11.23 17.34
CA THR A 130 24.10 -11.00 18.48
C THR A 130 25.38 -11.85 18.47
N SER A 131 25.45 -12.91 17.66
CA SER A 131 26.64 -13.77 17.56
C SER A 131 27.23 -13.92 16.16
N LYS A 132 26.53 -13.59 15.05
CA LYS A 132 27.06 -13.78 13.68
C LYS A 132 26.48 -12.79 12.68
N VAL A 133 27.37 -12.24 11.84
CA VAL A 133 27.04 -11.48 10.63
C VAL A 133 26.91 -12.44 9.47
N ILE A 134 25.68 -12.74 9.03
CA ILE A 134 25.45 -13.56 7.83
C ILE A 134 25.32 -12.61 6.64
N LYS A 135 26.33 -12.57 5.76
CA LYS A 135 26.21 -11.93 4.44
C LYS A 135 25.43 -12.85 3.51
N ARG A 136 24.30 -12.38 2.99
CA ARG A 136 23.59 -13.10 1.94
C ARG A 136 24.45 -13.05 0.68
N ARG A 137 25.10 -14.16 0.31
CA ARG A 137 25.93 -14.26 -0.91
C ARG A 137 25.03 -13.97 -2.11
N LEU A 138 25.11 -12.74 -2.63
CA LEU A 138 24.57 -12.41 -3.94
C LEU A 138 25.38 -13.23 -4.94
N GLU A 139 24.79 -14.31 -5.45
CA GLU A 139 25.24 -14.97 -6.68
C GLU A 139 25.10 -13.96 -7.82
N LEU A 140 26.07 -13.05 -7.91
CA LEU A 140 26.30 -12.24 -9.08
C LEU A 140 26.68 -13.21 -10.20
N LYS A 141 25.68 -13.62 -10.99
CA LYS A 141 25.92 -14.18 -12.32
C LYS A 141 26.82 -13.18 -13.04
N LYS A 142 28.11 -13.53 -13.16
CA LYS A 142 29.15 -12.81 -13.89
C LYS A 142 28.62 -12.49 -15.28
N TRP A 143 28.18 -11.25 -15.49
CA TRP A 143 28.16 -10.67 -16.83
C TRP A 143 29.61 -10.39 -17.20
N ARG A 144 30.21 -11.38 -17.87
CA ARG A 144 31.52 -11.28 -18.51
C ARG A 144 31.35 -10.34 -19.71
N ILE A 145 31.37 -9.04 -19.47
CA ILE A 145 31.51 -8.05 -20.53
C ILE A 145 32.94 -8.20 -21.05
N LEU A 146 33.09 -8.92 -22.17
CA LEU A 146 34.32 -8.91 -22.95
C LEU A 146 34.50 -7.48 -23.48
N ARG A 147 35.53 -6.82 -22.95
CA ARG A 147 35.98 -5.50 -23.36
C ARG A 147 36.65 -5.64 -24.73
N VAL A 148 36.14 -4.86 -25.68
CA VAL A 148 36.65 -4.64 -27.04
C VAL A 148 38.13 -4.29 -27.02
N GLN A 149 38.92 -4.93 -27.90
CA GLN A 149 40.31 -4.59 -28.20
C GLN A 149 40.37 -3.19 -28.85
N CYS A 150 41.28 -2.36 -28.35
CA CYS A 150 41.76 -1.17 -29.06
C CYS A 150 43.26 -1.05 -28.76
N GLN A 151 44.08 -1.64 -29.63
CA GLN A 151 45.39 -1.19 -30.13
C GLN A 151 45.98 -2.26 -31.03
#